data_AF-A0A9E3H9X6-F1
#
_entry.id   AF-A0A9E3H9X6-F1
#
_cell.length_a   1.000
_cell.length_b   1.000
_cell.length_c   1.000
_cell.angle_alpha   90.00
_cell.angle_beta   90.00
_cell.angle_gamma   90.00
#
_symmetry.space_group_name_H-M   'P 1'
#
loop_
_entity.id
_entity.type
_entity.pdbx_description
1 polymer ?
#
loop_
_entity_poly.entity_id
_entity_poly.type
_entity_poly.pdbx_seq_one_letter_code
_entity_poly.pdbx_strand_id
1 'polypeptide(L)' 'MEVLASHEISIDPNFVIETVRSPDKLEIAEVDQLIAQKRLDENLVLRVVYREFNAFLLIVTLYPGRKSRYEKD' A
#
# COMPACT_ATOMS: atom_id res chain seq x y z
N MET A 1 -8.92 4.75 -8.23
CA MET A 1 -7.96 4.39 -9.30
C MET A 1 -7.88 5.47 -10.36
N GLU A 2 -9.00 6.04 -10.82
CA GLU A 2 -9.02 7.13 -11.82
C GLU A 2 -8.15 8.34 -11.43
N VAL A 3 -8.18 8.78 -10.16
CA VAL A 3 -7.33 9.87 -9.66
C VAL A 3 -5.84 9.55 -9.74
N LEU A 4 -5.44 8.28 -9.61
CA LEU A 4 -4.04 7.88 -9.78
C LEU A 4 -3.66 7.86 -11.27
N ALA A 5 -4.56 7.34 -12.11
CA ALA A 5 -4.37 7.31 -13.55
C ALA A 5 -4.23 8.71 -14.16
N SER A 6 -4.95 9.72 -13.62
CA SER A 6 -4.79 11.12 -14.05
C SER A 6 -3.44 11.73 -13.69
N HIS A 7 -2.68 11.08 -12.80
CA HIS A 7 -1.30 11.42 -12.46
C HIS A 7 -0.30 10.44 -13.08
N GLU A 8 -0.72 9.70 -14.12
CA GLU A 8 0.09 8.70 -14.85
C GLU A 8 0.54 7.52 -13.97
N ILE A 9 -0.11 7.32 -12.83
CA ILE A 9 0.14 6.18 -11.93
C ILE A 9 -0.95 5.14 -12.15
N SER A 10 -0.60 4.10 -12.91
CA SER A 10 -1.43 2.91 -13.06
C SER A 10 -1.04 1.87 -12.02
N ILE A 11 -2.01 1.41 -11.23
CA ILE A 11 -1.81 0.34 -10.24
C ILE A 11 -2.60 -0.88 -10.71
N ASP A 12 -1.94 -2.03 -10.86
CA ASP A 12 -2.61 -3.30 -11.10
C ASP A 12 -3.24 -3.80 -9.78
N PRO A 13 -4.53 -4.19 -9.75
CA PRO A 13 -5.12 -4.87 -8.60
C PRO A 13 -4.29 -6.05 -8.06
N ASN A 14 -3.62 -6.81 -8.92
CA ASN A 14 -2.73 -7.90 -8.49
C ASN A 14 -1.53 -7.37 -7.70
N PHE A 15 -1.01 -6.21 -8.05
CA PHE A 15 0.07 -5.56 -7.32
C PHE A 15 -0.39 -5.07 -5.94
N VAL A 16 -1.66 -4.65 -5.79
CA VAL A 16 -2.25 -4.34 -4.48
C VAL A 16 -2.33 -5.61 -3.62
N ILE A 17 -2.78 -6.72 -4.20
CA ILE A 17 -2.84 -8.02 -3.51
C ILE A 17 -1.45 -8.47 -3.09
N GLU A 18 -0.46 -8.38 -3.97
CA GLU A 18 0.93 -8.71 -3.68
C GLU A 18 1.50 -7.83 -2.58
N THR A 19 1.22 -6.53 -2.61
CA THR A 19 1.65 -5.57 -1.58
C THR A 19 1.18 -6.01 -0.20
N VAL A 20 -0.07 -6.45 -0.08
CA VAL A 20 -0.60 -6.94 1.20
C VAL A 20 -0.05 -8.31 1.59
N ARG A 21 0.13 -9.23 0.64
CA ARG A 21 0.59 -10.61 0.92
C ARG A 21 2.08 -10.72 1.18
N SER A 22 2.89 -9.89 0.54
CA SER A 22 4.35 -9.89 0.62
C SER A 22 4.88 -8.46 0.57
N PRO A 23 4.63 -7.66 1.63
CA PRO A 23 5.13 -6.30 1.71
C PRO A 23 6.64 -6.25 1.90
N ASP A 24 7.26 -5.16 1.45
CA ASP A 24 8.65 -4.83 1.80
C ASP A 24 8.72 -4.31 3.25
N LYS A 25 7.63 -3.68 3.74
CA LYS A 25 7.49 -3.21 5.12
C LYS A 25 6.03 -3.30 5.57
N LEU A 26 5.82 -3.76 6.80
CA LEU A 26 4.51 -3.81 7.45
C LEU A 26 4.54 -2.91 8.70
N GLU A 27 3.58 -2.00 8.81
CA GLU A 27 3.42 -1.11 9.96
C GLU A 27 2.06 -1.36 10.63
N ILE A 28 2.03 -1.26 11.96
CA ILE A 28 0.80 -1.30 12.76
C ILE A 28 0.51 0.15 13.16
N ALA A 29 -0.61 0.70 12.70
CA ALA A 29 -0.93 2.11 12.90
C ALA A 29 -1.73 2.32 14.20
N GLU A 30 -2.97 1.85 14.23
CA GLU A 30 -3.89 1.87 15.37
C GLU A 30 -4.60 0.50 15.47
N VAL A 31 -5.46 0.31 16.48
CA VAL A 31 -6.17 -0.95 16.73
C VAL A 31 -6.80 -1.49 15.44
N ASP A 32 -6.36 -2.69 15.05
CA ASP A 32 -6.78 -3.47 13.88
C ASP A 32 -6.53 -2.81 12.51
N GLN A 33 -5.61 -1.84 12.42
CA GLN A 33 -5.20 -1.23 11.16
C GLN A 33 -3.75 -1.54 10.81
N LEU A 34 -3.56 -2.20 9.67
CA LEU A 34 -2.27 -2.53 9.09
C LEU A 34 -1.97 -1.64 7.89
N ILE A 35 -0.69 -1.33 7.70
CA ILE A 35 -0.21 -0.64 6.52
C ILE A 35 0.90 -1.48 5.88
N ALA A 36 0.57 -2.11 4.76
CA ALA A 36 1.51 -2.79 3.91
C ALA A 36 2.15 -1.79 2.94
N GLN A 37 3.47 -1.85 2.80
CA GLN A 37 4.22 -1.01 1.89
C GLN A 37 5.03 -1.88 0.93
N LYS A 38 5.04 -1.51 -0.35
CA LYS A 38 5.89 -2.14 -1.37
C LYS A 38 6.43 -1.11 -2.34
N ARG A 39 7.65 -1.29 -2.83
CA ARG A 39 8.26 -0.42 -3.83
C ARG A 39 7.41 -0.38 -5.10
N LEU A 40 7.02 0.82 -5.52
CA LEU A 40 6.28 1.04 -6.77
C LEU A 40 7.24 1.36 -7.91
N ASP A 41 8.19 2.28 -7.68
CA ASP A 41 9.23 2.64 -8.65
C ASP A 41 10.52 3.08 -7.94
N GLU A 42 11.41 3.81 -8.61
CA GLU A 42 12.64 4.35 -8.03
C GLU A 42 12.39 5.32 -6.86
N ASN A 43 11.35 6.14 -6.93
CA ASN A 43 11.08 7.24 -6.01
C ASN A 43 9.83 7.02 -5.13
N LEU A 44 8.93 6.12 -5.54
CA LEU A 44 7.64 5.87 -4.92
C LEU A 44 7.54 4.47 -4.33
N VAL A 45 6.75 4.39 -3.27
CA VAL A 45 6.19 3.16 -2.69
C VAL A 45 4.68 3.21 -2.82
N LEU A 46 4.04 2.05 -2.99
CA LEU A 46 2.63 1.90 -2.75
C LEU A 46 2.43 1.59 -1.26
N ARG A 47 1.56 2.35 -0.60
CA ARG A 47 1.08 2.06 0.75
C ARG A 47 -0.37 1.64 0.67
N VAL A 48 -0.68 0.48 1.26
CA VAL A 48 -2.01 -0.11 1.30
C VAL A 48 -2.43 -0.22 2.75
N VAL A 49 -3.46 0.52 3.12
CA VAL A 49 -4.07 0.49 4.45
C VAL A 49 -5.21 -0.51 4.42
N TYR A 50 -5.17 -1.49 5.30
CA TYR A 50 -6.16 -2.55 5.33
C TYR A 50 -6.46 -3.01 6.76
N ARG A 51 -7.56 -3.73 6.90
CA ARG A 51 -7.95 -4.42 8.12
C ARG A 51 -8.14 -5.90 7.83
N GLU A 52 -7.76 -6.72 8.79
CA GLU A 52 -7.95 -8.17 8.70
C GLU A 52 -9.25 -8.56 9.39
N PHE A 53 -10.07 -9.35 8.69
CA PHE A 53 -11.21 -10.04 9.25
C PHE A 53 -11.02 -11.54 9.02
N ASN A 54 -11.71 -12.37 9.81
CA ASN A 54 -11.55 -13.82 9.77
C ASN A 54 -11.68 -14.45 8.36
N ALA A 55 -12.46 -13.85 7.46
CA ALA A 55 -12.74 -14.39 6.13
C ALA A 55 -12.16 -13.56 4.97
N PHE A 56 -11.77 -12.30 5.19
CA PHE A 56 -11.34 -11.40 4.13
C PHE A 56 -10.47 -10.26 4.66
N LEU A 57 -9.73 -9.64 3.74
CA LEU A 57 -9.00 -8.40 3.99
C LEU A 57 -9.79 -7.23 3.41
N LEU A 58 -10.08 -6.23 4.24
CA LEU A 58 -10.72 -5.00 3.78
C LEU A 58 -9.65 -3.96 3.45
N ILE A 59 -9.44 -3.69 2.16
CA ILE A 59 -8.60 -2.58 1.72
C ILE A 59 -9.36 -1.28 1.97
N VAL A 60 -8.87 -0.46 2.89
CA VAL A 60 -9.50 0.82 3.27
C VAL A 60 -9.08 1.92 2.31
N THR A 61 -7.77 2.03 2.05
CA THR A 61 -7.22 2.98 1.08
C THR A 61 -5.88 2.49 0.57
N LEU A 62 -5.50 2.94 -0.63
CA LEU A 62 -4.18 2.75 -1.20
C LEU A 62 -3.70 4.07 -1.79
N TYR A 63 -2.43 4.39 -1.60
CA TYR A 63 -1.85 5.61 -2.12
C TYR A 63 -0.35 5.45 -2.38
N PRO A 64 0.16 6.04 -3.49
CA PRO A 64 1.59 6.18 -3.68
C PRO A 64 2.15 7.20 -2.68
N GLY A 65 3.34 6.94 -2.16
CA GLY A 65 4.07 7.81 -1.25
C GLY A 65 5.53 7.92 -1.67
N ARG A 66 6.16 9.09 -1.42
CA ARG A 66 7.60 9.24 -1.66
C ARG A 66 8.40 8.35 -0.70
N LYS A 67 9.33 7.56 -1.22
CA LYS A 67 10.22 6.71 -0.42
C LYS A 67 10.94 7.45 0.69
N SER A 68 11.47 8.65 0.38
CA SER A 68 12.17 9.52 1.34
C SER A 68 11.35 9.88 2.58
N ARG A 69 10.02 9.71 2.53
CA ARG A 69 9.14 9.90 3.69
C ARG A 69 8.99 8.65 4.56
N TYR A 70 9.09 7.45 4.00
CA TYR A 70 8.67 6.19 4.65
C TYR A 70 9.77 5.13 4.81
N GLU A 71 10.83 5.20 4.00
CA GLU A 71 12.05 4.41 4.12
C GLU A 71 13.11 5.20 4.91
N LYS A 72 12.73 5.66 6.11
CA LYS A 72 13.69 6.20 7.08
C LYS A 72 14.10 5.08 8.02
N ASP A 73 15.42 4.97 8.24
CA ASP A 73 16.05 4.02 9.16
C ASP A 73 15.57 4.19 10.61
#